data_AF-A0A9E4UZG8-F1
#
_entry.id   AF-A0A9E4UZG8-F1
#
_cell.length_a   1.000
_cell.length_b   1.000
_cell.length_c   1.000
_cell.angle_alpha   90.00
_cell.angle_beta   90.00
_cell.angle_gamma   90.00
#
_symmetry.space_group_name_H-M   'P 1'
#
loop_
_entity.id
_entity.type
_entity.pdbx_description
1 polymer ?
#
loop_
_entity_poly.entity_id
_entity_poly.type
_entity_poly.pdbx_seq_one_letter_code
_entity_poly.pdbx_strand_id
1 'polypeptide(L)'
;AKMLGTSAVIADELLVTTGQPLRPGEEQYAFSVAIPLATKGLKILPRKSYEASAVSQFDNPLSWHLDENDAVIYFDEVKVPWDRVFVYRDTNMCRAQFQDTPTHMLQNYQAQIRLMVKMRFLLGLARKITETMGTISIPDVAGKLGYLAANTAMVEGMVKGMEAGGVNYGPYFIPDRRLLYATQLLTQKFYPELVYALRDLAGANMIMMPPSADDFGSPETASFIDKTQRSPVAEPKDKVKLFKLAWDAVGSEFGSRQAQYELFYAGGEYVTRGRAFQNYDWDTVTDMVDQLLASYDLPDSSPAI
;
A
#
# COMPACT_ATOMS: atom_id res chain seq x y z
N ALA A 1 17.39 18.32 3.17
CA ALA A 1 15.93 18.09 3.24
C ALA A 1 15.62 16.60 3.06
N LYS A 2 14.46 16.14 3.52
CA LYS A 2 13.86 14.85 3.14
C LYS A 2 12.56 15.13 2.39
N MET A 3 12.39 14.49 1.24
CA MET A 3 11.34 14.88 0.28
C MET A 3 9.94 14.40 0.64
N LEU A 4 9.83 13.35 1.45
CA LEU A 4 8.55 12.73 1.79
C LEU A 4 8.55 12.30 3.26
N GLY A 5 7.84 13.05 4.10
CA GLY A 5 7.51 12.72 5.47
C GLY A 5 5.99 12.59 5.61
N THR A 6 5.45 11.43 5.23
CA THR A 6 4.01 11.14 5.37
C THR A 6 3.62 11.20 6.84
N SER A 7 2.55 11.93 7.15
CA SER A 7 2.05 12.17 8.52
C SER A 7 3.03 12.88 9.46
N ALA A 8 4.12 13.45 8.95
CA ALA A 8 5.08 14.18 9.77
C ALA A 8 4.45 15.40 10.47
N VAL A 9 3.35 15.94 9.95
CA VAL A 9 2.61 17.06 10.57
C VAL A 9 1.97 16.71 11.91
N ILE A 10 1.80 15.43 12.24
CA ILE A 10 1.14 14.95 13.46
C ILE A 10 2.03 14.01 14.30
N ALA A 11 3.30 13.86 13.95
CA ALA A 11 4.23 13.04 14.73
C ALA A 11 4.87 13.84 15.88
N ASP A 12 5.35 13.15 16.91
CA ASP A 12 6.11 13.77 17.99
C ASP A 12 7.59 13.94 17.59
N GLU A 13 8.17 12.90 17.01
CA GLU A 13 9.57 12.83 16.59
C GLU A 13 9.70 12.34 15.15
N LEU A 14 10.85 12.67 14.54
CA LEU A 14 11.22 12.24 13.21
C LEU A 14 12.52 11.43 13.27
N LEU A 15 12.45 10.18 12.81
CA LEU A 15 13.64 9.40 12.48
C LEU A 15 14.16 9.82 11.11
N VAL A 16 15.33 10.46 11.08
CA VAL A 16 16.01 10.87 9.86
C VAL A 16 17.14 9.89 9.59
N THR A 17 17.05 9.16 8.49
CA THR A 17 18.02 8.13 8.13
C THR A 17 18.22 8.02 6.62
N THR A 18 19.24 7.26 6.19
CA THR A 18 19.51 6.99 4.79
C THR A 18 19.26 5.52 4.47
N GLY A 19 18.18 5.25 3.73
CA GLY A 19 17.78 3.89 3.37
C GLY A 19 18.42 3.36 2.08
N GLN A 20 18.97 4.24 1.23
CA GLN A 20 19.70 3.81 0.04
C GLN A 20 21.15 3.43 0.41
N PRO A 21 21.73 2.41 -0.23
CA PRO A 21 23.14 2.09 -0.04
C PRO A 21 24.03 3.28 -0.39
N LEU A 22 24.88 3.68 0.55
CA LEU A 22 25.87 4.73 0.37
C LEU A 22 27.19 4.14 -0.14
N ARG A 23 27.89 4.88 -0.98
CA ARG A 23 29.20 4.53 -1.53
C ARG A 23 30.34 5.03 -0.63
N PRO A 24 31.56 4.45 -0.75
CA PRO A 24 32.74 5.06 -0.16
C PRO A 24 32.88 6.52 -0.60
N GLY A 25 33.16 7.43 0.35
CA GLY A 25 33.20 8.88 0.12
C GLY A 25 31.88 9.61 0.39
N GLU A 26 30.80 8.89 0.69
CA GLU A 26 29.49 9.45 1.03
C GLU A 26 29.21 9.47 2.55
N GLU A 27 30.24 9.35 3.38
CA GLU A 27 30.11 9.23 4.84
C GLU A 27 29.39 10.43 5.46
N GLN A 28 29.51 11.63 4.89
CA GLN A 28 28.78 12.81 5.35
C GLN A 28 27.24 12.66 5.28
N TYR A 29 26.74 11.77 4.42
CA TYR A 29 25.31 11.46 4.28
C TYR A 29 24.87 10.24 5.12
N ALA A 30 25.84 9.55 5.73
CA ALA A 30 25.61 8.39 6.58
C ALA A 30 25.29 8.85 8.02
N PHE A 31 24.03 9.21 8.24
CA PHE A 31 23.56 9.56 9.57
C PHE A 31 22.17 8.98 9.84
N SER A 32 21.93 8.57 11.09
CA SER A 32 20.64 8.11 11.58
C SER A 32 20.38 8.78 12.93
N VAL A 33 19.36 9.63 13.02
CA VAL A 33 19.05 10.45 14.20
C VAL A 33 17.54 10.48 14.43
N ALA A 34 17.10 10.56 15.69
CA ALA A 34 15.69 10.83 16.02
C ALA A 34 15.59 12.15 16.77
N ILE A 35 14.82 13.09 16.23
CA ILE A 35 14.66 14.43 16.82
C ILE A 35 13.20 14.84 16.92
N PRO A 36 12.80 15.60 17.95
CA PRO A 36 11.45 16.18 18.02
C PRO A 36 11.15 17.05 16.81
N LEU A 37 9.90 17.03 16.34
CA LEU A 37 9.48 17.90 15.23
C LEU A 37 9.52 19.39 15.59
N ALA A 38 9.44 19.71 16.88
CA ALA A 38 9.63 21.06 17.41
C ALA A 38 11.11 21.54 17.44
N THR A 39 12.06 20.74 16.96
CA THR A 39 13.49 21.12 16.96
C THR A 39 13.71 22.38 16.14
N LYS A 40 14.37 23.39 16.74
CA LYS A 40 14.68 24.66 16.08
C LYS A 40 15.40 24.43 14.75
N GLY A 41 14.90 25.07 13.69
CA GLY A 41 15.42 24.95 12.32
C GLY A 41 14.72 23.86 11.48
N LEU A 42 13.98 22.95 12.09
CA LEU A 42 13.15 22.00 11.36
C LEU A 42 11.89 22.71 10.85
N LYS A 43 11.65 22.63 9.55
CA LYS A 43 10.48 23.22 8.87
C LYS A 43 9.75 22.11 8.10
N ILE A 44 8.43 22.13 8.17
CA ILE A 44 7.55 21.18 7.49
C ILE A 44 6.80 21.94 6.41
N LEU A 45 6.94 21.53 5.16
CA LEU A 45 6.18 22.06 4.04
C LEU A 45 5.17 20.98 3.59
N PRO A 46 3.92 21.04 4.06
CA PRO A 46 2.90 20.08 3.69
C PRO A 46 2.46 20.24 2.23
N ARG A 47 2.04 19.15 1.60
CA ARG A 47 1.26 19.23 0.35
C ARG A 47 -0.12 19.82 0.63
N LYS A 48 -0.88 20.10 -0.43
CA LYS A 48 -2.31 20.39 -0.33
C LYS A 48 -3.01 19.35 0.55
N SER A 49 -3.73 19.80 1.58
CA SER A 49 -4.51 18.93 2.47
C SER A 49 -5.84 18.57 1.81
N TYR A 50 -6.10 17.26 1.71
CA TYR A 50 -7.36 16.72 1.21
C TYR A 50 -8.43 16.80 2.29
N GLU A 51 -8.06 16.63 3.56
CA GLU A 51 -8.97 16.84 4.70
C GLU A 51 -9.48 18.28 4.75
N ALA A 52 -8.59 19.28 4.67
CA ALA A 52 -8.99 20.68 4.65
C ALA A 52 -9.80 21.07 3.39
N SER A 53 -9.71 20.27 2.32
CA SER A 53 -10.48 20.46 1.08
C SER A 53 -11.76 19.62 1.04
N ALA A 54 -12.01 18.76 2.03
CA ALA A 54 -13.18 17.90 2.08
C ALA A 54 -14.41 18.74 2.45
N VAL A 55 -15.44 18.71 1.61
CA VAL A 55 -16.61 19.59 1.76
C VAL A 55 -17.45 19.17 2.97
N SER A 56 -17.67 17.86 3.12
CA SER A 56 -18.37 17.28 4.25
C SER A 56 -17.98 15.81 4.44
N GLN A 57 -18.22 15.25 5.62
CA GLN A 57 -18.03 13.81 5.84
C GLN A 57 -18.92 12.95 4.92
N PHE A 58 -20.09 13.44 4.52
CA PHE A 58 -20.97 12.71 3.60
C PHE A 58 -20.40 12.66 2.18
N ASP A 59 -19.79 13.77 1.74
CA ASP A 59 -19.23 13.93 0.40
C ASP A 59 -17.84 13.31 0.25
N ASN A 60 -17.08 13.29 1.33
CA ASN A 60 -15.67 12.93 1.39
C ASN A 60 -15.37 12.04 2.61
N PRO A 61 -16.03 10.88 2.78
CA PRO A 61 -16.00 10.13 4.03
C PRO A 61 -14.62 9.59 4.43
N LEU A 62 -13.69 9.41 3.48
CA LEU A 62 -12.33 8.94 3.77
C LEU A 62 -11.38 10.13 3.93
N SER A 63 -11.37 11.04 2.96
CA SER A 63 -10.49 12.21 3.00
C SER A 63 -10.77 13.14 4.18
N TRP A 64 -12.00 13.17 4.70
CA TRP A 64 -12.39 13.97 5.85
C TRP A 64 -11.67 13.61 7.17
N HIS A 65 -11.17 12.38 7.33
CA HIS A 65 -10.50 11.97 8.59
C HIS A 65 -9.26 11.07 8.40
N LEU A 66 -8.93 10.67 7.17
CA LEU A 66 -7.85 9.71 6.90
C LEU A 66 -6.75 10.31 6.01
N ASP A 67 -6.71 11.63 5.81
CA ASP A 67 -5.67 12.28 5.01
C ASP A 67 -4.33 12.36 5.75
N GLU A 68 -3.40 11.50 5.34
CA GLU A 68 -2.03 11.53 5.80
C GLU A 68 -1.20 12.49 4.92
N ASN A 69 -0.98 13.72 5.40
CA ASN A 69 -0.29 14.74 4.60
C ASN A 69 1.17 14.33 4.31
N ASP A 70 1.54 14.41 3.03
CA ASP A 70 2.90 14.20 2.57
C ASP A 70 3.67 15.51 2.58
N ALA A 71 4.61 15.66 3.51
CA ALA A 71 5.35 16.89 3.68
C ALA A 71 6.82 16.78 3.31
N VAL A 72 7.37 17.84 2.73
CA VAL A 72 8.82 18.03 2.65
C VAL A 72 9.32 18.46 4.02
N ILE A 73 10.33 17.76 4.52
CA ILE A 73 11.01 18.13 5.76
C ILE A 73 12.31 18.85 5.43
N TYR A 74 12.36 20.13 5.75
CA TYR A 74 13.52 20.99 5.55
C TYR A 74 14.25 21.20 6.88
N PHE A 75 15.57 21.07 6.85
CA PHE A 75 16.44 21.23 8.01
C PHE A 75 17.31 22.45 7.77
N ASP A 76 16.99 23.55 8.45
CA ASP A 76 17.69 24.83 8.38
C ASP A 76 18.65 24.94 9.58
N GLU A 77 19.92 24.57 9.35
CA GLU A 77 20.98 24.57 10.38
C GLU A 77 20.56 23.92 11.72
N VAL A 78 19.84 22.80 11.64
CA VAL A 78 19.34 22.06 12.83
C VAL A 78 20.51 21.49 13.63
N LYS A 79 20.63 21.90 14.88
CA LYS A 79 21.58 21.33 15.83
C LYS A 79 21.01 20.06 16.44
N VAL A 80 21.61 18.91 16.13
CA VAL A 80 21.24 17.60 16.69
C VAL A 80 22.10 17.29 17.93
N PRO A 81 21.50 17.03 19.11
CA PRO A 81 22.22 16.57 20.30
C PRO A 81 22.86 15.19 20.11
N TRP A 82 24.06 14.95 20.66
CA TRP A 82 24.78 13.68 20.46
C TRP A 82 24.05 12.45 21.03
N ASP A 83 23.27 12.62 22.09
CA ASP A 83 22.42 11.58 22.69
C ASP A 83 21.24 11.16 21.80
N ARG A 84 20.98 11.91 20.71
CA ARG A 84 19.95 11.61 19.70
C ARG A 84 20.52 10.98 18.42
N VAL A 85 21.82 10.70 18.40
CA VAL A 85 22.54 10.15 17.24
C VAL A 85 22.73 8.64 17.38
N PHE A 86 22.18 7.87 16.44
CA PHE A 86 22.37 6.42 16.37
C PHE A 86 23.52 6.02 15.46
N VAL A 87 23.69 6.74 14.34
CA VAL A 87 24.76 6.50 13.36
C VAL A 87 25.35 7.85 12.92
N TYR A 88 26.67 7.95 12.89
CA TYR A 88 27.39 9.14 12.42
C TYR A 88 28.60 8.77 11.57
N ARG A 89 28.56 9.13 10.29
CA ARG A 89 29.63 8.95 9.31
C ARG A 89 30.11 7.51 9.13
N ASP A 90 29.19 6.55 9.29
CA ASP A 90 29.42 5.13 9.07
C ASP A 90 28.39 4.58 8.07
N THR A 91 28.83 4.40 6.82
CA THR A 91 28.00 3.90 5.73
C THR A 91 27.55 2.46 5.96
N ASN A 92 28.42 1.64 6.54
CA ASN A 92 28.15 0.23 6.82
C ASN A 92 27.10 0.10 7.91
N MET A 93 27.26 0.83 9.01
CA MET A 93 26.27 0.83 10.10
C MET A 93 24.91 1.38 9.63
N CYS A 94 24.92 2.38 8.75
CA CYS A 94 23.68 2.94 8.19
C CYS A 94 22.88 1.88 7.39
N ARG A 95 23.56 1.01 6.63
CA ARG A 95 22.96 -0.17 5.99
C ARG A 95 22.54 -1.21 7.03
N ALA A 96 23.45 -1.57 7.93
CA ALA A 96 23.30 -2.69 8.86
C ALA A 96 22.05 -2.56 9.73
N GLN A 97 21.72 -1.35 10.20
CA GLN A 97 20.53 -1.10 11.03
C GLN A 97 19.24 -1.60 10.36
N PHE A 98 19.14 -1.61 9.03
CA PHE A 98 17.95 -2.03 8.29
C PHE A 98 18.06 -3.41 7.65
N GLN A 99 19.24 -3.78 7.15
CA GLN A 99 19.45 -4.99 6.35
C GLN A 99 19.91 -6.19 7.18
N ASP A 100 20.72 -5.94 8.20
CA ASP A 100 21.31 -6.99 9.04
C ASP A 100 20.45 -7.23 10.30
N THR A 101 19.50 -6.33 10.58
CA THR A 101 18.47 -6.53 11.59
C THR A 101 17.09 -6.80 10.94
N PRO A 102 16.12 -7.32 11.71
CA PRO A 102 14.72 -7.44 11.28
C PRO A 102 13.99 -6.12 10.96
N THR A 103 14.58 -4.94 11.19
CA THR A 103 13.87 -3.65 11.15
C THR A 103 13.13 -3.41 9.83
N HIS A 104 13.81 -3.57 8.68
CA HIS A 104 13.17 -3.36 7.37
C HIS A 104 12.02 -4.34 7.11
N MET A 105 12.14 -5.56 7.61
CA MET A 105 11.11 -6.59 7.44
C MET A 105 9.91 -6.30 8.35
N LEU A 106 10.14 -5.93 9.61
CA LEU A 106 9.07 -5.63 10.58
C LEU A 106 8.22 -4.41 10.16
N GLN A 107 8.84 -3.33 9.65
CA GLN A 107 8.07 -2.20 9.12
C GLN A 107 7.17 -2.62 7.94
N ASN A 108 7.67 -3.50 7.05
CA ASN A 108 6.93 -3.93 5.88
C ASN A 108 5.86 -4.97 6.22
N TYR A 109 6.04 -5.73 7.28
CA TYR A 109 5.04 -6.65 7.81
C TYR A 109 3.78 -5.89 8.26
N GLN A 110 3.96 -4.81 9.05
CA GLN A 110 2.85 -3.92 9.40
C GLN A 110 2.17 -3.37 8.14
N ALA A 111 2.95 -2.97 7.13
CA ALA A 111 2.40 -2.46 5.88
C ALA A 111 1.57 -3.51 5.11
N GLN A 112 1.97 -4.79 5.12
CA GLN A 112 1.20 -5.87 4.48
C GLN A 112 -0.12 -6.14 5.21
N ILE A 113 -0.13 -6.15 6.54
CA ILE A 113 -1.37 -6.31 7.32
C ILE A 113 -2.35 -5.18 6.98
N ARG A 114 -1.88 -3.93 7.00
CA ARG A 114 -2.69 -2.77 6.67
C ARG A 114 -3.23 -2.85 5.24
N LEU A 115 -2.40 -3.22 4.27
CA LEU A 115 -2.82 -3.35 2.87
C LEU A 115 -3.84 -4.48 2.67
N MET A 116 -3.66 -5.63 3.33
CA MET A 116 -4.63 -6.72 3.34
C MET A 116 -6.01 -6.25 3.80
N VAL A 117 -6.09 -5.51 4.92
CA VAL A 117 -7.35 -4.96 5.42
C VAL A 117 -7.97 -3.98 4.42
N LYS A 118 -7.15 -3.11 3.83
CA LYS A 118 -7.60 -2.14 2.81
C LYS A 118 -8.15 -2.83 1.56
N MET A 119 -7.52 -3.89 1.07
CA MET A 119 -8.02 -4.65 -0.09
C MET A 119 -9.33 -5.37 0.22
N ARG A 120 -9.50 -5.91 1.43
CA ARG A 120 -10.80 -6.46 1.87
C ARG A 120 -11.91 -5.40 1.85
N PHE A 121 -11.61 -4.19 2.32
CA PHE A 121 -12.54 -3.07 2.24
C PHE A 121 -12.90 -2.73 0.78
N LEU A 122 -11.92 -2.61 -0.11
CA LEU A 122 -12.17 -2.30 -1.53
C LEU A 122 -12.93 -3.42 -2.25
N LEU A 123 -12.65 -4.70 -1.96
CA LEU A 123 -13.44 -5.82 -2.47
C LEU A 123 -14.90 -5.76 -1.99
N GLY A 124 -15.10 -5.46 -0.70
CA GLY A 124 -16.45 -5.26 -0.14
C GLY A 124 -17.19 -4.11 -0.83
N LEU A 125 -16.48 -3.03 -1.14
CA LEU A 125 -17.01 -1.88 -1.86
C LEU A 125 -17.38 -2.24 -3.31
N ALA A 126 -16.52 -2.97 -4.01
CA ALA A 126 -16.81 -3.48 -5.36
C ALA A 126 -18.08 -4.33 -5.39
N ARG A 127 -18.25 -5.24 -4.42
CA ARG A 127 -19.46 -6.05 -4.30
C ARG A 127 -20.70 -5.20 -3.99
N LYS A 128 -20.59 -4.23 -3.07
CA LYS A 128 -21.72 -3.34 -2.73
C LYS A 128 -22.16 -2.49 -3.92
N ILE A 129 -21.22 -2.03 -4.75
CA ILE A 129 -21.51 -1.30 -5.99
C ILE A 129 -22.38 -2.16 -6.91
N THR A 130 -21.97 -3.41 -7.18
CA THR A 130 -22.69 -4.27 -8.12
C THR A 130 -24.05 -4.74 -7.60
N GLU A 131 -24.16 -4.99 -6.28
CA GLU A 131 -25.45 -5.24 -5.61
C GLU A 131 -26.39 -4.03 -5.79
N THR A 132 -25.90 -2.82 -5.48
CA THR A 132 -26.68 -1.57 -5.56
C THR A 132 -27.09 -1.22 -6.99
N MET A 133 -26.27 -1.56 -7.98
CA MET A 133 -26.61 -1.37 -9.39
C MET A 133 -27.52 -2.47 -9.95
N GLY A 134 -27.71 -3.57 -9.22
CA GLY A 134 -28.42 -4.76 -9.72
C GLY A 134 -27.66 -5.52 -10.80
N THR A 135 -26.35 -5.34 -10.92
CA THR A 135 -25.51 -5.96 -11.96
C THR A 135 -24.79 -7.21 -11.48
N ILE A 136 -24.85 -7.53 -10.20
CA ILE A 136 -24.11 -8.66 -9.59
C ILE A 136 -24.44 -10.03 -10.21
N SER A 137 -25.64 -10.22 -10.77
CA SER A 137 -26.06 -11.47 -11.41
C SER A 137 -25.56 -11.64 -12.84
N ILE A 138 -24.98 -10.60 -13.45
CA ILE A 138 -24.37 -10.68 -14.78
C ILE A 138 -23.13 -11.59 -14.69
N PRO A 139 -23.01 -12.66 -15.50
CA PRO A 139 -21.91 -13.62 -15.39
C PRO A 139 -20.52 -13.00 -15.44
N ASP A 140 -20.30 -12.02 -16.31
CA ASP A 140 -19.03 -11.30 -16.43
C ASP A 140 -18.68 -10.50 -15.15
N VAL A 141 -19.67 -9.80 -14.58
CA VAL A 141 -19.53 -9.06 -13.31
C VAL A 141 -19.23 -10.02 -12.15
N ALA A 142 -19.97 -11.13 -12.06
CA ALA A 142 -19.74 -12.15 -11.04
C ALA A 142 -18.35 -12.79 -11.18
N GLY A 143 -17.92 -13.09 -12.41
CA GLY A 143 -16.58 -13.61 -12.71
C GLY A 143 -15.49 -12.65 -12.29
N LYS A 144 -15.65 -11.35 -12.60
CA LYS A 144 -14.72 -10.30 -12.18
C LYS A 144 -14.62 -10.18 -10.66
N LEU A 145 -15.75 -10.18 -9.94
CA LEU A 145 -15.75 -10.20 -8.47
C LEU A 145 -15.08 -11.46 -7.91
N GLY A 146 -15.30 -12.62 -8.54
CA GLY A 146 -14.65 -13.88 -8.19
C GLY A 146 -13.12 -13.80 -8.30
N TYR A 147 -12.62 -13.21 -9.39
CA TYR A 147 -11.18 -12.98 -9.58
C TYR A 147 -10.60 -12.03 -8.51
N LEU A 148 -11.27 -10.92 -8.23
CA LEU A 148 -10.84 -9.98 -7.19
C LEU A 148 -10.84 -10.64 -5.80
N ALA A 149 -11.86 -11.47 -5.51
CA ALA A 149 -11.96 -12.21 -4.28
C ALA A 149 -10.83 -13.24 -4.12
N ALA A 150 -10.51 -13.98 -5.18
CA ALA A 150 -9.42 -14.95 -5.18
C ALA A 150 -8.06 -14.29 -4.89
N ASN A 151 -7.76 -13.15 -5.53
CA ASN A 151 -6.52 -12.41 -5.27
C ASN A 151 -6.48 -11.80 -3.87
N THR A 152 -7.61 -11.29 -3.37
CA THR A 152 -7.70 -10.79 -1.98
C THR A 152 -7.45 -11.91 -0.97
N ALA A 153 -8.03 -13.09 -1.20
CA ALA A 153 -7.81 -14.28 -0.37
C ALA A 153 -6.37 -14.80 -0.46
N MET A 154 -5.74 -14.73 -1.65
CA MET A 154 -4.32 -15.05 -1.82
C MET A 154 -3.46 -14.17 -0.91
N VAL A 155 -3.68 -12.85 -0.89
CA VAL A 155 -2.92 -11.95 -0.02
C VAL A 155 -3.16 -12.27 1.47
N GLU A 156 -4.41 -12.50 1.87
CA GLU A 156 -4.71 -12.91 3.25
C GLU A 156 -4.00 -14.22 3.63
N GLY A 157 -3.97 -15.19 2.72
CA GLY A 157 -3.23 -16.44 2.90
C GLY A 157 -1.73 -16.20 3.05
N MET A 158 -1.14 -15.29 2.29
CA MET A 158 0.29 -14.97 2.40
C MET A 158 0.64 -14.24 3.70
N VAL A 159 -0.24 -13.34 4.19
CA VAL A 159 -0.06 -12.68 5.51
C VAL A 159 -0.12 -13.69 6.64
N LYS A 160 -1.11 -14.59 6.64
CA LYS A 160 -1.16 -15.68 7.63
C LYS A 160 0.02 -16.65 7.48
N GLY A 161 0.42 -16.92 6.24
CA GLY A 161 1.54 -17.79 5.92
C GLY A 161 2.87 -17.23 6.43
N MET A 162 3.12 -15.92 6.30
CA MET A 162 4.36 -15.33 6.81
C MET A 162 4.43 -15.32 8.34
N GLU A 163 3.28 -15.22 9.02
CA GLU A 163 3.19 -15.35 10.48
C GLU A 163 3.45 -16.80 10.91
N ALA A 164 2.84 -17.77 10.24
CA ALA A 164 3.01 -19.18 10.57
C ALA A 164 4.42 -19.71 10.23
N GLY A 165 5.02 -19.24 9.14
CA GLY A 165 6.34 -19.65 8.65
C GLY A 165 7.51 -18.85 9.22
N GLY A 166 7.27 -18.01 10.23
CA GLY A 166 8.30 -17.18 10.84
C GLY A 166 9.40 -17.98 11.55
N VAL A 167 10.45 -17.27 11.97
CA VAL A 167 11.62 -17.84 12.65
C VAL A 167 11.98 -17.06 13.91
N ASN A 168 12.68 -17.70 14.84
CA ASN A 168 13.21 -17.02 16.02
C ASN A 168 14.43 -16.15 15.65
N TYR A 169 14.48 -14.94 16.20
CA TYR A 169 15.60 -14.01 16.15
C TYR A 169 15.91 -13.55 17.58
N GLY A 170 16.86 -14.25 18.22
CA GLY A 170 17.15 -14.07 19.65
C GLY A 170 15.87 -14.33 20.48
N PRO A 171 15.42 -13.38 21.32
CA PRO A 171 14.20 -13.52 22.11
C PRO A 171 12.91 -13.19 21.34
N TYR A 172 13.02 -12.79 20.07
CA TYR A 172 11.88 -12.36 19.25
C TYR A 172 11.50 -13.41 18.22
N PHE A 173 10.25 -13.37 17.75
CA PHE A 173 9.78 -14.15 16.60
C PHE A 173 9.50 -13.21 15.44
N ILE A 174 9.98 -13.56 14.25
CA ILE A 174 9.91 -12.70 13.06
C ILE A 174 9.24 -13.41 11.88
N PRO A 175 8.42 -12.72 11.06
CA PRO A 175 7.74 -13.33 9.92
C PRO A 175 8.69 -13.89 8.85
N ASP A 176 8.19 -14.83 8.05
CA ASP A 176 8.87 -15.36 6.85
C ASP A 176 9.16 -14.22 5.86
N ARG A 177 10.45 -13.98 5.57
CA ARG A 177 10.92 -12.93 4.66
C ARG A 177 10.51 -13.19 3.21
N ARG A 178 10.55 -14.43 2.76
CA ARG A 178 10.22 -14.83 1.38
C ARG A 178 8.75 -14.51 1.11
N LEU A 179 7.86 -14.92 2.00
CA LEU A 179 6.43 -14.62 1.90
C LEU A 179 6.16 -13.13 2.01
N LEU A 180 6.82 -12.42 2.93
CA LEU A 180 6.69 -10.97 3.06
C LEU A 180 6.98 -10.23 1.75
N TYR A 181 8.15 -10.48 1.15
CA TYR A 181 8.57 -9.78 -0.07
C TYR A 181 7.80 -10.26 -1.30
N ALA A 182 7.34 -11.52 -1.33
CA ALA A 182 6.41 -11.99 -2.35
C ALA A 182 5.06 -11.26 -2.27
N THR A 183 4.50 -11.08 -1.06
CA THR A 183 3.26 -10.31 -0.87
C THR A 183 3.43 -8.85 -1.31
N GLN A 184 4.54 -8.20 -0.93
CA GLN A 184 4.82 -6.82 -1.32
C GLN A 184 4.87 -6.66 -2.85
N LEU A 185 5.54 -7.57 -3.55
CA LEU A 185 5.62 -7.54 -5.02
C LEU A 185 4.25 -7.76 -5.69
N LEU A 186 3.53 -8.82 -5.27
CA LEU A 186 2.25 -9.17 -5.90
C LEU A 186 1.18 -8.11 -5.65
N THR A 187 1.15 -7.52 -4.45
CA THR A 187 0.17 -6.47 -4.11
C THR A 187 0.45 -5.15 -4.82
N GLN A 188 1.72 -4.82 -5.09
CA GLN A 188 2.08 -3.65 -5.91
C GLN A 188 1.46 -3.72 -7.31
N LYS A 189 1.34 -4.92 -7.89
CA LYS A 189 0.68 -5.14 -9.18
C LYS A 189 -0.85 -5.20 -9.05
N PHE A 190 -1.36 -5.94 -8.06
CA PHE A 190 -2.79 -6.20 -7.93
C PHE A 190 -3.59 -4.99 -7.45
N TYR A 191 -3.04 -4.12 -6.60
CA TYR A 191 -3.77 -2.98 -6.06
C TYR A 191 -4.30 -2.03 -7.16
N PRO A 192 -3.51 -1.62 -8.18
CA PRO A 192 -4.02 -0.89 -9.34
C PRO A 192 -5.14 -1.60 -10.09
N GLU A 193 -5.05 -2.92 -10.26
CA GLU A 193 -6.08 -3.73 -10.93
C GLU A 193 -7.40 -3.69 -10.15
N LEU A 194 -7.34 -3.79 -8.81
CA LEU A 194 -8.49 -3.67 -7.93
C LEU A 194 -9.11 -2.28 -8.00
N VAL A 195 -8.30 -1.21 -7.94
CA VAL A 195 -8.75 0.18 -8.09
C VAL A 195 -9.47 0.39 -9.43
N TYR A 196 -8.87 -0.08 -10.53
CA TYR A 196 -9.48 0.00 -11.85
C TYR A 196 -10.79 -0.79 -11.92
N ALA A 197 -10.83 -1.98 -11.33
CA ALA A 197 -12.02 -2.82 -11.31
C ALA A 197 -13.20 -2.14 -10.59
N LEU A 198 -12.97 -1.41 -9.50
CA LEU A 198 -14.04 -0.63 -8.84
C LEU A 198 -14.61 0.44 -9.77
N ARG A 199 -13.75 1.13 -10.52
CA ARG A 199 -14.18 2.17 -11.47
C ARG A 199 -15.00 1.58 -12.61
N ASP A 200 -14.52 0.47 -13.16
CA ASP A 200 -15.19 -0.24 -14.25
C ASP A 200 -16.56 -0.80 -13.84
N LEU A 201 -16.63 -1.46 -12.67
CA LEU A 201 -17.87 -2.02 -12.14
C LEU A 201 -18.92 -0.94 -11.82
N ALA A 202 -18.49 0.26 -11.45
CA ALA A 202 -19.37 1.38 -11.13
C ALA A 202 -19.86 2.17 -12.36
N GLY A 203 -19.08 2.16 -13.44
CA GLY A 203 -19.32 2.97 -14.63
C GLY A 203 -19.51 4.45 -14.29
N ALA A 204 -20.47 5.09 -14.98
CA ALA A 204 -20.74 6.52 -14.82
C ALA A 204 -21.33 6.92 -13.45
N ASN A 205 -21.81 5.96 -12.63
CA ASN A 205 -22.44 6.29 -11.33
C ASN A 205 -21.46 6.98 -10.37
N MET A 206 -20.15 6.78 -10.51
CA MET A 206 -19.15 7.51 -9.70
C MET A 206 -19.17 9.02 -9.91
N ILE A 207 -19.63 9.49 -11.07
CA ILE A 207 -19.61 10.91 -11.46
C ILE A 207 -21.02 11.52 -11.42
N MET A 208 -22.07 10.72 -11.67
CA MET A 208 -23.46 11.17 -11.70
C MET A 208 -24.08 11.32 -10.30
N MET A 209 -23.35 11.95 -9.37
CA MET A 209 -23.78 12.19 -7.99
C MET A 209 -24.15 13.66 -7.76
N PRO A 210 -25.03 13.96 -6.78
CA PRO A 210 -25.28 15.34 -6.36
C PRO A 210 -23.98 16.05 -5.96
N PRO A 211 -23.85 17.37 -6.23
CA PRO A 211 -22.66 18.14 -5.87
C PRO A 211 -22.26 17.96 -4.41
N SER A 212 -23.22 18.01 -3.48
CA SER A 212 -22.98 18.02 -2.04
C SER A 212 -24.13 17.37 -1.26
N ALA A 213 -23.92 17.20 0.05
CA ALA A 213 -24.99 16.84 0.98
C ALA A 213 -26.10 17.92 1.06
N ASP A 214 -25.79 19.18 0.77
CA ASP A 214 -26.75 20.29 0.87
C ASP A 214 -27.88 20.19 -0.16
N ASP A 215 -27.65 19.47 -1.27
CA ASP A 215 -28.65 19.24 -2.31
C ASP A 215 -29.83 18.37 -1.84
N PHE A 216 -29.70 17.68 -0.70
CA PHE A 216 -30.84 17.01 -0.05
C PHE A 216 -31.70 17.97 0.78
N GLY A 217 -31.22 19.20 1.06
CA GLY A 217 -31.90 20.16 1.93
C GLY A 217 -33.03 20.93 1.24
N SER A 218 -32.94 21.16 -0.08
CA SER A 218 -34.01 21.82 -0.84
C SER A 218 -35.04 20.80 -1.34
N PRO A 219 -36.36 21.02 -1.14
CA PRO A 219 -37.39 20.12 -1.64
C PRO A 219 -37.34 19.86 -3.15
N GLU A 220 -36.90 20.85 -3.93
CA GLU A 220 -36.80 20.74 -5.39
C GLU A 220 -35.68 19.77 -5.81
N THR A 221 -34.46 20.00 -5.33
CA THR A 221 -33.29 19.17 -5.65
C THR A 221 -33.43 17.78 -5.03
N ALA A 222 -33.94 17.67 -3.81
CA ALA A 222 -34.24 16.39 -3.17
C ALA A 222 -35.20 15.55 -4.04
N SER A 223 -36.25 16.17 -4.60
CA SER A 223 -37.18 15.48 -5.51
C SER A 223 -36.48 14.96 -6.78
N PHE A 224 -35.51 15.70 -7.33
CA PHE A 224 -34.72 15.22 -8.47
C PHE A 224 -33.81 14.06 -8.10
N ILE A 225 -33.14 14.13 -6.94
CA ILE A 225 -32.29 13.06 -6.43
C ILE A 225 -33.13 11.79 -6.24
N ASP A 226 -34.29 11.90 -5.61
CA ASP A 226 -35.17 10.75 -5.37
C ASP A 226 -35.63 10.07 -6.66
N LYS A 227 -35.91 10.87 -7.71
CA LYS A 227 -36.36 10.36 -9.01
C LYS A 227 -35.23 9.79 -9.88
N THR A 228 -34.00 10.30 -9.73
CA THR A 228 -32.88 9.99 -10.64
C THR A 228 -31.87 9.01 -10.04
N GLN A 229 -31.62 9.06 -8.73
CA GLN A 229 -30.64 8.22 -8.04
C GLN A 229 -31.23 6.89 -7.55
N ARG A 230 -32.10 6.29 -8.36
CA ARG A 230 -32.75 5.02 -8.01
C ARG A 230 -31.79 3.84 -8.07
N SER A 231 -32.07 2.85 -7.22
CA SER A 231 -31.42 1.54 -7.16
C SER A 231 -32.49 0.46 -6.99
N PRO A 232 -32.28 -0.78 -7.48
CA PRO A 232 -33.19 -1.88 -7.22
C PRO A 232 -33.26 -2.32 -5.75
N VAL A 233 -32.26 -1.96 -4.93
CA VAL A 233 -32.07 -2.50 -3.57
C VAL A 233 -31.75 -1.45 -2.50
N ALA A 234 -31.65 -0.17 -2.87
CA ALA A 234 -31.28 0.90 -1.96
C ALA A 234 -32.09 2.18 -2.20
N GLU A 235 -32.33 2.93 -1.13
CA GLU A 235 -32.90 4.26 -1.22
C GLU A 235 -31.94 5.23 -1.94
N PRO A 236 -32.45 6.27 -2.64
CA PRO A 236 -31.62 7.21 -3.38
C PRO A 236 -30.47 7.82 -2.57
N LYS A 237 -30.73 8.19 -1.32
CA LYS A 237 -29.72 8.70 -0.39
C LYS A 237 -28.59 7.70 -0.13
N ASP A 238 -28.94 6.43 0.09
CA ASP A 238 -27.95 5.38 0.41
C ASP A 238 -27.11 5.01 -0.80
N LYS A 239 -27.71 5.02 -2.01
CA LYS A 239 -26.97 4.92 -3.26
C LYS A 239 -25.95 6.06 -3.37
N VAL A 240 -26.37 7.32 -3.18
CA VAL A 240 -25.48 8.48 -3.24
C VAL A 240 -24.34 8.36 -2.23
N LYS A 241 -24.64 7.95 -0.99
CA LYS A 241 -23.64 7.72 0.05
C LYS A 241 -22.60 6.66 -0.36
N LEU A 242 -23.04 5.55 -0.94
CA LEU A 242 -22.14 4.50 -1.41
C LEU A 242 -21.21 5.00 -2.53
N PHE A 243 -21.75 5.70 -3.52
CA PHE A 243 -20.94 6.15 -4.66
C PHE A 243 -20.01 7.32 -4.31
N LYS A 244 -20.37 8.19 -3.35
CA LYS A 244 -19.43 9.18 -2.79
C LYS A 244 -18.28 8.51 -2.03
N LEU A 245 -18.56 7.50 -1.20
CA LEU A 245 -17.51 6.67 -0.57
C LEU A 245 -16.61 6.00 -1.62
N ALA A 246 -17.23 5.41 -2.64
CA ALA A 246 -16.50 4.71 -3.68
C ALA A 246 -15.61 5.65 -4.49
N TRP A 247 -16.11 6.82 -4.86
CA TRP A 247 -15.31 7.85 -5.54
C TRP A 247 -14.18 8.36 -4.66
N ASP A 248 -14.42 8.59 -3.36
CA ASP A 248 -13.37 9.03 -2.45
C ASP A 248 -12.29 7.95 -2.24
N ALA A 249 -12.63 6.66 -2.39
CA ALA A 249 -11.67 5.56 -2.27
C ALA A 249 -10.74 5.42 -3.50
N VAL A 250 -11.17 5.79 -4.71
CA VAL A 250 -10.45 5.46 -5.96
C VAL A 250 -10.30 6.59 -6.98
N GLY A 251 -11.02 7.69 -6.82
CA GLY A 251 -11.17 8.72 -7.84
C GLY A 251 -10.88 10.14 -7.38
N SER A 252 -11.14 10.47 -6.12
CA SER A 252 -10.79 11.77 -5.54
C SER A 252 -9.27 12.00 -5.53
N GLU A 253 -8.83 13.22 -5.22
CA GLU A 253 -7.39 13.51 -5.04
C GLU A 253 -6.77 12.62 -3.95
N PHE A 254 -7.53 12.34 -2.88
CA PHE A 254 -7.17 11.38 -1.85
C PHE A 254 -7.06 9.95 -2.38
N GLY A 255 -8.11 9.43 -3.05
CA GLY A 255 -8.10 8.07 -3.61
C GLY A 255 -6.98 7.87 -4.64
N SER A 256 -6.72 8.88 -5.46
CA SER A 256 -5.63 8.89 -6.45
C SER A 256 -4.25 8.90 -5.77
N ARG A 257 -4.06 9.73 -4.74
CA ARG A 257 -2.83 9.70 -3.92
C ARG A 257 -2.64 8.35 -3.23
N GLN A 258 -3.71 7.74 -2.73
CA GLN A 258 -3.66 6.41 -2.14
C GLN A 258 -3.21 5.36 -3.17
N ALA A 259 -3.66 5.44 -4.43
CA ALA A 259 -3.16 4.57 -5.49
C ALA A 259 -1.67 4.80 -5.80
N GLN A 260 -1.23 6.05 -5.85
CA GLN A 260 0.18 6.40 -6.00
C GLN A 260 1.02 5.87 -4.83
N TYR A 261 0.51 5.96 -3.60
CA TYR A 261 1.17 5.45 -2.41
C TYR A 261 1.37 3.93 -2.49
N GLU A 262 0.33 3.15 -2.76
CA GLU A 262 0.47 1.68 -2.80
C GLU A 262 1.37 1.20 -3.94
N LEU A 263 1.48 1.98 -5.03
CA LEU A 263 2.42 1.71 -6.12
C LEU A 263 3.88 1.91 -5.73
N PHE A 264 4.20 2.85 -4.83
CA PHE A 264 5.59 3.31 -4.66
C PHE A 264 6.09 3.39 -3.21
N TYR A 265 5.27 3.11 -2.18
CA TYR A 265 5.72 3.20 -0.78
C TYR A 265 6.92 2.30 -0.50
N ALA A 266 7.02 1.15 -1.18
CA ALA A 266 8.12 0.20 -1.07
C ALA A 266 9.28 0.46 -2.05
N GLY A 267 9.15 1.47 -2.93
CA GLY A 267 10.03 1.72 -4.07
C GLY A 267 9.43 1.24 -5.40
N GLY A 268 10.10 1.56 -6.51
CA GLY A 268 9.68 1.13 -7.84
C GLY A 268 9.74 -0.40 -8.01
N GLU A 269 9.08 -0.92 -9.04
CA GLU A 269 8.90 -2.37 -9.23
C GLU A 269 10.21 -3.17 -9.32
N TYR A 270 11.29 -2.57 -9.85
CA TYR A 270 12.60 -3.23 -9.87
C TYR A 270 13.13 -3.51 -8.45
N VAL A 271 12.77 -2.67 -7.46
CA VAL A 271 13.20 -2.82 -6.06
C VAL A 271 12.47 -4.00 -5.42
N THR A 272 11.15 -4.08 -5.57
CA THR A 272 10.34 -5.14 -4.98
C THR A 272 10.65 -6.50 -5.63
N ARG A 273 10.84 -6.53 -6.96
CA ARG A 273 11.34 -7.72 -7.68
C ARG A 273 12.72 -8.14 -7.19
N GLY A 274 13.64 -7.19 -7.04
CA GLY A 274 14.98 -7.46 -6.50
C GLY A 274 14.95 -8.06 -5.10
N ARG A 275 14.11 -7.52 -4.20
CA ARG A 275 13.93 -8.08 -2.85
C ARG A 275 13.35 -9.48 -2.87
N ALA A 276 12.33 -9.73 -3.68
CA ALA A 276 11.74 -11.06 -3.83
C ALA A 276 12.79 -12.06 -4.32
N PHE A 277 13.59 -11.69 -5.33
CA PHE A 277 14.69 -12.52 -5.83
C PHE A 277 15.75 -12.81 -4.76
N GLN A 278 16.20 -11.79 -4.02
CA GLN A 278 17.25 -11.93 -3.00
C GLN A 278 16.83 -12.76 -1.79
N ASN A 279 15.52 -12.85 -1.51
CA ASN A 279 15.00 -13.55 -0.32
C ASN A 279 14.29 -14.87 -0.68
N TYR A 280 14.41 -15.33 -1.92
CA TYR A 280 13.91 -16.64 -2.34
C TYR A 280 14.99 -17.71 -2.11
N ASP A 281 14.55 -18.91 -1.77
CA ASP A 281 15.42 -20.07 -1.61
C ASP A 281 15.64 -20.74 -2.97
N TRP A 282 16.61 -20.22 -3.71
CA TRP A 282 16.96 -20.71 -5.04
C TRP A 282 17.60 -22.09 -4.97
N ASP A 283 18.44 -22.33 -3.95
CA ASP A 283 19.18 -23.58 -3.80
C ASP A 283 18.22 -24.78 -3.71
N THR A 284 17.16 -24.68 -2.90
CA THR A 284 16.16 -25.75 -2.78
C THR A 284 15.44 -26.03 -4.10
N VAL A 285 15.10 -25.00 -4.89
CA VAL A 285 14.36 -25.23 -6.14
C VAL A 285 15.25 -25.71 -7.29
N THR A 286 16.52 -25.31 -7.31
CA THR A 286 17.49 -25.80 -8.31
C THR A 286 17.97 -27.21 -8.00
N ASP A 287 18.13 -27.57 -6.72
CA ASP A 287 18.53 -28.93 -6.31
C ASP A 287 17.55 -30.00 -6.84
N MET A 288 16.24 -29.73 -6.82
CA MET A 288 15.26 -30.62 -7.45
C MET A 288 15.51 -30.86 -8.94
N VAL A 289 15.95 -29.81 -9.65
CA VAL A 289 16.29 -29.90 -11.08
C VAL A 289 17.60 -30.64 -11.26
N ASP A 290 18.63 -30.31 -10.48
CA ASP A 290 19.96 -30.91 -10.55
C ASP A 290 19.91 -32.42 -10.26
N GLN A 291 19.09 -32.84 -9.30
CA GLN A 291 18.85 -34.26 -9.01
C GLN A 291 18.24 -35.00 -10.20
N LEU A 292 17.29 -34.38 -10.91
CA LEU A 292 16.70 -34.99 -12.10
C LEU A 292 17.68 -35.01 -13.26
N LEU A 293 18.45 -33.93 -13.47
CA LEU A 293 19.52 -33.88 -14.48
C LEU A 293 20.56 -34.98 -14.25
N ALA A 294 20.90 -35.26 -12.99
CA ALA A 294 21.83 -36.32 -12.63
C ALA A 294 21.28 -37.74 -12.84
N SER A 295 19.96 -37.91 -13.03
CA SER A 295 19.33 -39.23 -13.16
C SER A 295 19.31 -39.76 -14.59
N TYR A 296 19.78 -39.01 -15.59
CA TYR A 296 19.82 -39.43 -16.98
C TYR A 296 21.07 -38.90 -17.70
N ASP A 297 21.50 -39.61 -18.73
CA ASP A 297 22.63 -39.22 -19.59
C ASP A 297 22.32 -39.56 -21.05
N LEU A 298 23.21 -39.19 -21.98
CA LEU A 298 23.15 -39.62 -23.38
C LEU A 298 23.05 -41.15 -23.45
N PRO A 299 22.23 -41.69 -24.37
CA PRO A 299 22.16 -43.14 -24.57
C PRO A 299 23.53 -43.69 -24.98
N ASP A 300 23.91 -44.84 -24.42
CA ASP A 300 25.18 -45.49 -24.73
C ASP A 300 25.33 -45.67 -26.25
N SER A 301 26.32 -45.00 -26.83
CA SER A 301 26.70 -45.20 -28.23
C SER A 301 27.52 -46.49 -28.37
N SER A 302 26.91 -47.64 -28.07
CA SER A 302 27.47 -48.92 -28.48
C SER A 302 26.72 -49.38 -29.73
N PRO A 303 27.36 -49.41 -30.91
CA PRO A 303 26.75 -50.02 -32.08
C PRO A 303 26.56 -51.51 -31.76
N ALA A 304 25.33 -52.00 -31.86
CA ALA A 304 25.05 -53.42 -31.80
C ALA A 304 25.88 -54.14 -32.88
N ILE A 305 26.82 -54.98 -32.46
CA ILE A 305 27.51 -55.96 -33.31
C ILE A 305 26.62 -57.19 -33.43
#